data_AF-A0A438KB15-F1
#
_entry.id   AF-A0A438KB15-F1
#
_cell.length_a   1.000
_cell.length_b   1.000
_cell.length_c   1.000
_cell.angle_alpha   90.00
_cell.angle_beta   90.00
_cell.angle_gamma   90.00
#
_symmetry.space_group_name_H-M   'P 1'
#
loop_
_entity.id
_entity.type
_entity.pdbx_description
1 polymer ?
#
loop_
_entity_poly.entity_id
_entity_poly.type
_entity_poly.pdbx_seq_one_letter_code
_entity_poly.pdbx_strand_id
1 'polypeptide(L)' 'MGSYKNACLQKNTRRRGAPRKVLMKFQKLQRLVPGGHGLQPDQLFLQTADYILHLKLQVNVLEAILKLHGP' A
#
# COMPACT_ATOMS: atom_id res chain seq x y z
N MET A 1 -1.23 -25.16 50.52
CA MET A 1 -1.90 -25.41 49.22
C MET A 1 -2.08 -24.06 48.53
N GLY A 2 -1.61 -23.71 47.34
CA GLY A 2 -0.85 -24.36 46.27
C GLY A 2 -0.93 -23.33 45.13
N SER A 3 0.18 -22.65 44.82
CA SER A 3 0.26 -21.53 43.89
C SER A 3 0.10 -22.01 42.44
N TYR A 4 -1.04 -21.76 41.79
CA TYR A 4 -1.24 -22.12 40.38
C TYR A 4 -0.63 -21.06 39.45
N LYS A 5 0.69 -21.18 39.27
CA LYS A 5 1.41 -20.58 38.15
C LYS A 5 1.01 -21.31 36.88
N ASN A 6 0.18 -20.70 36.04
CA ASN A 6 -0.08 -21.20 34.69
C ASN A 6 0.96 -20.64 33.73
N ALA A 7 2.10 -21.32 33.67
CA ALA A 7 3.05 -21.21 32.56
C ALA A 7 2.65 -22.26 31.50
N CYS A 8 1.90 -21.85 30.47
CA CYS A 8 1.99 -22.46 29.15
C CYS A 8 1.17 -21.63 28.15
N LEU A 9 1.86 -20.83 27.35
CA LEU A 9 1.56 -20.64 25.93
C LEU A 9 2.79 -19.99 25.29
N GLN A 10 3.88 -20.77 25.27
CA GLN A 10 4.94 -20.57 24.30
C GLN A 10 4.35 -20.80 22.90
N LYS A 11 3.88 -19.72 22.24
CA LYS A 11 3.55 -19.75 20.81
C LYS A 11 4.50 -18.83 20.05
N ASN A 12 5.62 -19.44 19.68
CA ASN A 12 6.36 -19.26 18.42
C ASN A 12 6.39 -17.83 17.83
N THR A 13 7.34 -17.02 18.28
CA THR A 13 7.47 -15.60 17.95
C THR A 13 8.27 -15.32 16.68
N ARG A 14 8.24 -16.22 15.69
CA ARG A 14 9.05 -16.13 14.46
C ARG A 14 8.31 -15.50 13.26
N ARG A 15 7.15 -14.85 13.45
CA ARG A 15 6.36 -14.18 12.37
C ARG A 15 5.90 -12.75 12.72
N ARG A 16 6.57 -12.06 13.65
CA ARG A 16 6.16 -10.73 14.15
C ARG A 16 6.40 -9.54 13.19
N GLY A 17 6.97 -9.77 12.01
CA GLY A 17 7.38 -8.69 11.09
C GLY A 17 6.46 -8.39 9.90
N ALA A 18 5.54 -9.28 9.51
CA ALA A 18 4.73 -9.09 8.30
C ALA A 18 3.61 -8.04 8.43
N PRO A 19 2.83 -7.98 9.53
CA PRO A 19 1.71 -7.03 9.65
C PRO A 19 2.17 -5.57 9.64
N ARG A 20 3.31 -5.28 10.31
CA ARG A 20 3.90 -3.94 10.32
C ARG A 20 4.38 -3.51 8.94
N LYS A 21 4.98 -4.42 8.16
CA LYS A 21 5.45 -4.12 6.80
C LYS A 21 4.30 -3.79 5.86
N VAL A 22 3.18 -4.52 5.96
CA VAL A 22 1.98 -4.25 5.17
C VAL A 22 1.38 -2.89 5.54
N LEU A 23 1.27 -2.59 6.84
CA LEU A 23 0.78 -1.28 7.31
C LEU A 23 1.66 -0.12 6.81
N MET A 24 2.98 -0.27 6.82
CA MET A 24 3.90 0.76 6.31
C MET A 24 3.75 0.97 4.81
N LYS A 25 3.56 -0.10 4.03
CA LYS A 25 3.27 0.00 2.59
C LYS A 25 1.93 0.67 2.33
N PHE A 26 0.92 0.34 3.13
CA PHE A 26 -0.40 0.96 3.06
C PHE A 26 -0.35 2.46 3.35
N GLN A 27 0.29 2.86 4.45
CA GLN A 27 0.49 4.27 4.80
C GLN A 27 1.30 5.03 3.74
N LYS A 28 2.30 4.37 3.14
CA LYS A 28 3.04 4.93 2.02
C LYS A 28 2.14 5.15 0.81
N LEU A 29 1.28 4.18 0.49
CA LEU A 29 0.33 4.30 -0.62
C LEU A 29 -0.66 5.46 -0.41
N GLN A 30 -1.20 5.61 0.80
CA GLN A 30 -2.08 6.73 1.17
C GLN A 30 -1.44 8.11 0.96
N ARG A 31 -0.12 8.22 1.10
CA ARG A 31 0.62 9.47 0.85
C ARG A 31 0.94 9.72 -0.62
N LEU A 32 1.02 8.66 -1.42
CA LEU A 32 1.36 8.72 -2.84
C LEU A 32 0.15 9.00 -3.73
N VAL A 33 -1.01 8.49 -3.35
CA VAL A 33 -2.24 8.61 -4.14
C VAL A 33 -2.91 9.96 -3.82
N PRO A 34 -3.20 10.80 -4.83
CA PRO A 34 -3.94 12.04 -4.63
C PRO A 34 -5.32 11.76 -4.01
N GLY A 35 -5.63 12.45 -2.91
CA GLY A 35 -6.86 12.20 -2.14
C GLY A 35 -6.86 10.88 -1.34
N GLY A 36 -5.73 10.16 -1.29
CA GLY A 36 -5.62 8.85 -0.65
C GLY A 36 -5.48 8.89 0.88
N HIS A 37 -5.29 10.07 1.48
CA HIS A 37 -5.07 10.18 2.92
C HIS A 37 -6.32 9.83 3.71
N GLY A 38 -6.20 8.92 4.68
CA GLY A 38 -7.33 8.50 5.52
C GLY A 38 -8.33 7.56 4.85
N LEU A 39 -8.14 7.20 3.57
CA LEU A 39 -9.02 6.24 2.89
C LEU A 39 -8.90 4.84 3.48
N GLN A 40 -10.04 4.15 3.55
CA GLN A 40 -10.11 2.72 3.86
C GLN A 40 -9.47 1.89 2.74
N PRO A 41 -9.04 0.64 2.99
CA PRO A 41 -8.30 -0.15 2.01
C PRO A 41 -8.99 -0.29 0.65
N ASP A 42 -10.29 -0.60 0.66
CA ASP A 42 -11.04 -0.85 -0.57
C ASP A 42 -11.13 0.40 -1.45
N GLN A 43 -11.40 1.56 -0.83
CA GLN A 43 -11.42 2.85 -1.51
C GLN A 43 -10.03 3.29 -1.96
N LEU A 44 -9.01 3.07 -1.14
CA LEU A 44 -7.65 3.42 -1.50
C LEU A 44 -7.19 2.64 -2.74
N PHE A 45 -7.51 1.35 -2.82
CA PHE A 45 -7.12 0.54 -3.98
C PHE A 45 -7.89 0.92 -5.24
N LEU A 46 -9.18 1.26 -5.15
CA LEU A 46 -9.93 1.80 -6.27
C LEU A 46 -9.32 3.12 -6.78
N GLN A 47 -9.11 4.08 -5.86
CA GLN A 47 -8.47 5.37 -6.16
C GLN A 47 -7.06 5.18 -6.75
N THR A 48 -6.32 4.18 -6.27
CA THR A 48 -5.00 3.82 -6.80
C THR A 48 -5.08 3.35 -8.25
N ALA A 49 -6.07 2.51 -8.57
CA ALA A 49 -6.25 2.00 -9.93
C ALA A 49 -6.55 3.15 -10.91
N ASP A 50 -7.46 4.05 -10.53
CA ASP A 50 -7.79 5.25 -11.30
C ASP A 50 -6.56 6.15 -11.50
N TYR A 51 -5.77 6.35 -10.44
CA TYR A 51 -4.58 7.18 -10.53
C TYR A 51 -3.49 6.56 -11.41
N ILE A 52 -3.28 5.24 -11.34
CA ILE A 52 -2.35 4.54 -12.25
C ILE A 52 -2.80 4.70 -13.71
N LEU A 53 -4.10 4.57 -13.98
CA LEU A 53 -4.65 4.77 -15.32
C LEU A 53 -4.42 6.20 -15.82
N HIS A 54 -4.69 7.20 -14.97
CA HIS A 54 -4.46 8.61 -15.28
C HIS A 54 -3.00 8.90 -15.63
N LEU A 55 -2.05 8.41 -14.82
CA LEU A 55 -0.62 8.58 -15.07
C LEU A 55 -0.18 7.93 -16.39
N LYS A 56 -0.66 6.71 -16.67
CA LYS A 56 -0.37 6.03 -17.94
C LYS A 56 -0.88 6.83 -19.13
N LEU A 57 -2.08 7.39 -19.04
CA LEU A 57 -2.65 8.22 -20.09
C LEU A 57 -1.79 9.48 -20.32
N GLN A 58 -1.38 10.17 -19.25
CA GLN A 58 -0.51 11.36 -19.35
C GLN A 58 0.81 11.04 -20.05
N VAL A 59 1.47 9.94 -19.67
CA VAL A 59 2.74 9.51 -20.30
C VAL A 59 2.51 9.15 -21.77
N ASN A 60 1.47 8.38 -22.08
CA ASN A 60 1.16 7.99 -23.47
C ASN A 60 0.89 9.19 -24.37
N VAL A 61 0.14 10.19 -23.88
CA VAL A 61 -0.12 11.43 -24.63
C VAL A 61 1.18 12.19 -24.86
N LEU A 62 2.02 12.33 -23.84
CA LEU A 62 3.30 13.03 -23.96
C LEU A 62 4.22 12.33 -24.96
N GLU A 63 4.35 11.00 -24.89
CA GLU A 63 5.12 10.22 -25.84
C GLU A 63 4.59 10.34 -27.27
N ALA A 64 3.26 10.35 -27.46
CA ALA A 64 2.65 10.56 -28.76
C ALA A 64 3.00 11.94 -29.32
N ILE A 65 2.93 12.99 -28.51
CA ILE A 65 3.29 14.35 -28.91
C ILE A 65 4.77 14.42 -29.30
N LEU A 66 5.67 13.85 -28.49
CA LEU A 66 7.10 13.81 -28.79
C LEU A 66 7.39 13.07 -30.11
N LYS A 67 6.72 11.94 -30.36
CA LYS A 67 6.84 11.20 -31.63
C LYS A 67 6.36 12.03 -32.83
N LEU A 68 5.35 12.87 -32.64
CA LEU A 68 4.84 13.76 -33.71
C LEU A 68 5.79 14.94 -33.99
N HIS A 69 6.54 15.40 -33.00
CA HIS A 69 7.46 16.54 -33.16
C HIS A 69 8.83 16.15 -33.75
N GLY A 70 9.12 14.84 -33.90
CA GLY A 70 10.42 14.37 -34.38
C GLY A 70 11.56 14.66 -33.40
N PRO A 71 12.78 14.11 -33.62
CA PRO A 71 13.97 14.53 -32.90
C PRO A 71 14.33 16.00 -33.18
#